data_AF-A0A842HAA4-F1
#
_entry.id   AF-A0A842HAA4-F1
#
_cell.length_a   1.000
_cell.length_b   1.000
_cell.length_c   1.000
_cell.angle_alpha   90.00
_cell.angle_beta   90.00
_cell.angle_gamma   90.00
#
_symmetry.space_group_name_H-M   'P 1'
#
loop_
_entity.id
_entity.type
_entity.pdbx_description
1 polymer ?
#
loop_
_entity_poly.entity_id
_entity_poly.type
_entity_poly.pdbx_seq_one_letter_code
_entity_poly.pdbx_strand_id
1 'polypeptide(L)'
;MIYAGVCAGVYVWQGLFAFSSLVRAEFLGQLHLPDSLKGMNAYAKILALADESDPVKRELLSREYCRGWLIGDGAYREQVLERMNKLELRRSHCGDDVRNLNEYRWEQALVEQLKQHEKSSEDIVRAPKAADWKIAIARHMRTHTRATNPWLATRLSMGHPSRVSNLIYSSNVET
;
A
#
# COMPACT_ATOMS: atom_id res chain seq x y z
N MET A 1 -4.05 -51.24 24.99
CA MET A 1 -4.91 -52.00 25.93
C MET A 1 -4.96 -51.19 27.22
N ILE A 2 -6.02 -50.39 27.41
CA ILE A 2 -6.15 -49.49 28.57
C ILE A 2 -6.93 -50.28 29.63
N TYR A 3 -6.26 -50.63 30.73
CA TYR A 3 -6.92 -51.24 31.87
C TYR A 3 -7.62 -50.15 32.68
N ALA A 4 -8.95 -50.25 32.79
CA ALA A 4 -9.75 -49.45 33.72
C ALA A 4 -9.88 -50.21 35.04
N GLY A 5 -9.12 -49.80 36.04
CA GLY A 5 -9.30 -50.22 37.43
C GLY A 5 -9.95 -49.09 38.22
N VAL A 6 -11.22 -49.25 38.58
CA VAL A 6 -11.94 -48.35 39.49
C VAL A 6 -11.57 -48.75 40.92
N CYS A 7 -10.90 -47.85 41.65
CA CYS A 7 -10.73 -47.96 43.10
C CYS A 7 -10.87 -46.57 43.73
N ALA A 8 -11.92 -46.44 44.55
CA ALA A 8 -12.10 -45.43 45.59
C ALA A 8 -11.89 -43.95 45.20
N GLY A 9 -12.93 -43.33 44.63
CA GLY A 9 -13.46 -42.04 45.09
C GLY A 9 -12.55 -40.81 45.19
N VAL A 10 -11.34 -40.86 44.69
CA VAL A 10 -10.38 -39.74 44.64
C VAL A 10 -9.76 -39.79 43.26
N TYR A 11 -10.18 -38.88 42.39
CA TYR A 11 -9.49 -38.65 41.12
C TYR A 11 -8.12 -38.06 41.43
N VAL A 12 -7.10 -38.91 41.60
CA VAL A 12 -5.71 -38.49 41.61
C VAL A 12 -5.34 -38.20 40.15
N TRP A 13 -5.55 -36.95 39.72
CA TRP A 13 -4.88 -36.43 38.55
C TRP A 13 -3.40 -36.36 38.87
N GLN A 14 -2.66 -37.44 38.59
CA GLN A 14 -1.20 -37.39 38.57
C GLN A 14 -0.79 -36.41 37.48
N GLY A 15 -0.43 -35.20 37.93
CA GLY A 15 0.08 -34.13 37.11
C GLY A 15 1.35 -34.56 36.38
N LEU A 16 1.23 -34.75 35.07
CA LEU A 16 2.34 -34.89 34.14
C LEU A 16 2.29 -33.84 33.02
N PHE A 17 1.56 -32.75 33.27
CA PHE A 17 1.77 -31.49 32.57
C PHE A 17 1.68 -30.39 33.62
N ALA A 18 2.83 -29.93 34.09
CA ALA A 18 2.92 -28.55 34.54
C ALA A 18 2.62 -27.71 33.29
N PHE A 19 1.35 -27.44 33.02
CA PHE A 19 0.99 -26.35 32.13
C PHE A 19 1.40 -25.10 32.91
N SER A 20 2.67 -24.71 32.77
CA SER A 20 3.08 -23.35 33.10
C SER A 20 2.03 -22.47 32.44
N SER A 21 1.39 -21.62 33.25
CA SER A 21 0.44 -20.63 32.75
C SER A 21 0.98 -20.06 31.44
N LEU A 22 0.21 -20.14 30.35
CA LEU A 22 0.67 -19.78 29.01
C LEU A 22 1.30 -18.38 29.05
N VAL A 23 2.63 -18.31 29.18
CA VAL A 23 3.33 -17.04 29.36
C VAL A 23 3.27 -16.33 28.02
N ARG A 24 2.80 -15.09 28.00
CA ARG A 24 2.66 -14.29 26.77
C ARG A 24 3.93 -14.35 25.90
N ALA A 25 5.10 -14.26 26.53
CA ALA A 25 6.40 -14.35 25.85
C ALA A 25 6.64 -15.72 25.21
N GLU A 26 6.36 -16.83 25.91
CA GLU A 26 6.53 -18.18 25.36
C GLU A 26 5.54 -18.44 24.23
N PHE A 27 4.29 -18.04 24.43
CA PHE A 27 3.23 -18.20 23.44
C PHE A 27 3.51 -17.42 22.15
N LEU A 28 3.82 -16.12 22.27
CA LEU A 28 4.19 -15.31 21.11
C LEU A 28 5.49 -15.82 20.48
N GLY A 29 6.44 -16.30 21.28
CA GLY A 29 7.67 -16.93 20.81
C GLY A 29 7.44 -18.14 19.91
N GLN A 30 6.49 -19.03 20.26
CA GLN A 30 6.09 -20.16 19.41
C GLN A 30 5.49 -19.73 18.06
N LEU A 31 4.87 -18.55 18.02
CA LEU A 31 4.33 -17.94 16.80
C LEU A 31 5.35 -17.06 16.07
N HIS A 32 6.61 -17.03 16.50
CA HIS A 32 7.65 -16.12 16.00
C HIS A 32 7.25 -14.65 16.06
N LEU A 33 6.43 -14.28 17.05
CA LEU A 33 5.98 -12.92 17.32
C LEU A 33 6.77 -12.33 18.51
N PRO A 34 7.09 -11.03 18.49
CA PRO A 34 7.80 -10.38 19.59
C PRO A 34 6.88 -10.23 20.82
N ASP A 35 7.42 -10.43 22.03
CA ASP A 35 6.69 -10.20 23.29
C ASP A 35 6.43 -8.70 23.53
N SER A 36 5.44 -8.17 22.82
CA SER A 36 5.14 -6.73 22.75
C SER A 36 3.69 -6.50 22.37
N LEU A 37 3.21 -5.27 22.55
CA LEU A 37 1.89 -4.86 22.06
C LEU A 37 1.74 -5.10 20.55
N LYS A 38 2.82 -4.91 19.79
CA LYS A 38 2.86 -5.19 18.35
C LYS A 38 2.64 -6.68 18.05
N GLY A 39 3.27 -7.58 18.82
CA GLY A 39 3.06 -9.02 18.70
C GLY A 39 1.64 -9.45 19.06
N MET A 40 1.08 -8.88 20.13
CA MET A 40 -0.32 -9.13 20.51
C MET A 40 -1.31 -8.64 19.45
N ASN A 41 -1.08 -7.47 18.85
CA ASN A 41 -1.92 -6.97 17.75
C ASN A 41 -1.81 -7.84 16.50
N ALA A 42 -0.61 -8.37 16.20
CA ALA A 42 -0.43 -9.32 15.10
C ALA A 42 -1.20 -10.63 15.37
N TYR A 43 -1.14 -11.13 16.60
CA TYR A 43 -1.90 -12.30 17.02
C TYR A 43 -3.42 -12.06 16.95
N ALA A 44 -3.91 -10.89 17.37
CA ALA A 44 -5.32 -10.53 17.24
C ALA A 44 -5.81 -10.54 15.78
N LYS A 45 -4.95 -10.15 14.82
CA LYS A 45 -5.27 -10.27 13.38
C LYS A 45 -5.36 -11.73 12.93
N ILE A 46 -4.49 -12.61 13.43
CA ILE A 46 -4.55 -14.05 13.15
C ILE A 46 -5.86 -14.63 13.68
N LEU A 47 -6.26 -14.26 14.90
CA LEU A 47 -7.53 -14.68 15.49
C LEU A 47 -8.74 -14.17 14.69
N ALA A 48 -8.72 -12.90 14.27
CA ALA A 48 -9.79 -12.34 13.46
C ALA A 48 -9.97 -13.10 12.13
N LEU A 49 -8.88 -13.57 11.50
CA LEU A 49 -8.96 -14.40 10.30
C LEU A 49 -9.56 -15.78 10.59
N ALA A 50 -9.21 -16.39 11.72
CA ALA A 50 -9.67 -17.72 12.11
C ALA A 50 -11.15 -17.73 12.54
N ASP A 51 -11.61 -16.67 13.19
CA ASP A 51 -12.98 -16.52 13.69
C ASP A 51 -13.98 -16.05 12.61
N GLU A 52 -13.49 -15.33 11.59
CA GLU A 52 -14.35 -14.78 10.55
C GLU A 52 -15.05 -15.90 9.77
N SER A 53 -16.37 -15.94 9.86
CA SER A 53 -17.22 -16.98 9.25
C SER A 53 -17.63 -16.64 7.82
N ASP A 54 -17.68 -15.35 7.47
CA ASP A 54 -18.04 -14.88 6.13
C ASP A 54 -16.90 -15.15 5.13
N PRO A 55 -17.13 -15.91 4.05
CA PRO A 55 -16.10 -16.24 3.08
C PRO A 55 -15.51 -15.01 2.38
N VAL A 56 -16.30 -13.94 2.18
CA VAL A 56 -15.84 -12.72 1.49
C VAL A 56 -14.89 -11.93 2.39
N LYS A 57 -15.23 -11.78 3.67
CA LYS A 57 -14.38 -11.08 4.64
C LYS A 57 -13.11 -11.86 4.96
N ARG A 58 -13.22 -13.18 5.07
CA ARG A 58 -12.05 -14.07 5.27
C ARG A 58 -11.07 -13.94 4.11
N GLU A 59 -11.55 -13.92 2.86
CA GLU A 59 -10.71 -13.68 1.68
C GLU A 59 -10.00 -12.32 1.76
N LEU A 60 -10.71 -11.24 2.13
CA LEU A 60 -10.11 -9.91 2.28
C LEU A 60 -9.04 -9.86 3.37
N LEU A 61 -9.32 -10.45 4.55
CA LEU A 61 -8.36 -10.54 5.65
C LEU A 61 -7.15 -11.40 5.27
N SER A 62 -7.35 -12.51 4.55
CA SER A 62 -6.27 -13.36 4.07
C SER A 62 -5.34 -12.63 3.11
N ARG A 63 -5.90 -11.79 2.22
CA ARG A 63 -5.14 -10.93 1.31
C ARG A 63 -4.36 -9.85 2.04
N GLU A 64 -4.89 -9.32 3.14
CA GLU A 64 -4.15 -8.38 3.99
C GLU A 64 -3.02 -9.08 4.74
N TYR A 65 -3.28 -10.28 5.26
CA TYR A 65 -2.32 -11.08 6.00
C TYR A 65 -1.15 -11.56 5.12
N CYS A 66 -1.43 -12.01 3.89
CA CYS A 66 -0.42 -12.52 2.96
C CYS A 66 0.37 -11.42 2.23
N ARG A 67 0.27 -10.14 2.63
CA ARG A 67 1.00 -9.05 1.96
C ARG A 67 2.50 -9.11 2.24
N GLY A 68 3.31 -8.94 1.18
CA GLY A 68 4.77 -8.79 1.30
C GLY A 68 5.53 -10.10 1.53
N TRP A 69 4.84 -11.24 1.56
CA TRP A 69 5.48 -12.55 1.61
C TRP A 69 5.64 -13.09 0.19
N LEU A 70 6.89 -13.27 -0.24
CA LEU A 70 7.24 -13.98 -1.47
C LEU A 70 8.14 -15.15 -1.09
N ILE A 71 7.67 -16.37 -1.36
CA ILE A 71 8.47 -17.57 -1.19
C ILE A 71 9.10 -17.88 -2.56
N GLY A 72 10.43 -17.76 -2.65
CA GLY A 72 11.18 -18.08 -3.86
C GLY A 72 12.60 -17.51 -3.83
N ASP A 73 13.42 -17.93 -4.79
CA ASP A 73 14.77 -17.41 -4.99
C ASP A 73 14.76 -16.02 -5.68
N GLY A 74 15.94 -15.41 -5.86
CA GLY A 74 16.06 -14.11 -6.50
C GLY A 74 15.52 -14.05 -7.93
N ALA A 75 15.71 -15.13 -8.70
CA ALA A 75 15.22 -15.22 -10.08
C ALA A 75 13.69 -15.32 -10.14
N TYR A 76 13.07 -16.03 -9.19
CA TYR A 76 11.63 -16.10 -9.04
C TYR A 76 11.03 -14.74 -8.68
N ARG A 77 11.72 -13.96 -7.84
CA ARG A 77 11.31 -12.59 -7.50
C ARG A 77 11.26 -11.68 -8.73
N GLU A 78 12.27 -11.72 -9.59
CA GLU A 78 12.29 -10.94 -10.83
C GLU A 78 11.16 -11.33 -11.78
N GLN A 79 10.89 -12.63 -11.94
CA GLN A 79 9.79 -13.11 -12.77
C GLN A 79 8.42 -12.69 -12.23
N VAL A 80 8.24 -12.73 -10.91
CA VAL A 80 7.00 -12.28 -10.26
C VAL A 80 6.84 -10.77 -10.43
N LEU A 81 7.90 -9.99 -10.25
CA LEU A 81 7.89 -8.54 -10.51
C LEU A 81 7.56 -8.22 -11.96
N GLU A 82 8.18 -8.92 -12.92
CA GLU A 82 7.90 -8.72 -14.36
C GLU A 82 6.43 -9.08 -14.69
N ARG A 83 5.92 -10.17 -14.13
CA ARG A 83 4.52 -10.58 -14.29
C ARG A 83 3.57 -9.59 -13.63
N MET A 84 3.90 -9.08 -12.45
CA MET A 84 3.12 -8.04 -11.76
C MET A 84 3.13 -6.76 -12.59
N ASN A 85 4.27 -6.29 -13.08
CA ASN A 85 4.37 -5.12 -13.98
C ASN A 85 3.53 -5.29 -15.25
N LYS A 86 3.49 -6.50 -15.83
CA LYS A 86 2.60 -6.80 -16.98
C LYS A 86 1.11 -6.80 -16.58
N LEU A 87 0.78 -7.19 -15.35
CA LEU A 87 -0.58 -7.19 -14.79
C LEU A 87 -1.00 -5.82 -14.22
N GLU A 88 -0.06 -4.91 -13.96
CA GLU A 88 -0.26 -3.55 -13.41
C GLU A 88 -1.08 -2.64 -14.34
N LEU A 89 -1.49 -3.09 -15.53
CA LEU A 89 -2.52 -2.40 -16.31
C LEU A 89 -3.91 -2.45 -15.64
N ARG A 90 -4.15 -3.28 -14.60
CA ARG A 90 -5.52 -3.46 -14.08
C ARG A 90 -5.79 -3.50 -12.57
N ARG A 91 -4.83 -3.59 -11.64
CA ARG A 91 -5.19 -3.69 -10.20
C ARG A 91 -4.26 -2.95 -9.24
N SER A 92 -4.91 -2.20 -8.35
CA SER A 92 -4.35 -1.34 -7.29
C SER A 92 -3.86 -2.16 -6.08
N HIS A 93 -2.61 -1.96 -5.67
CA HIS A 93 -2.05 -2.50 -4.42
C HIS A 93 -1.82 -1.39 -3.40
N CYS A 94 -2.69 -1.27 -2.40
CA CYS A 94 -2.58 -0.40 -1.20
C CYS A 94 -2.41 1.13 -1.43
N GLY A 95 -3.15 1.95 -0.68
CA GLY A 95 -3.33 3.39 -0.98
C GLY A 95 -2.04 4.22 -1.00
N ASP A 96 -1.09 3.97 -0.10
CA ASP A 96 0.16 4.74 -0.04
C ASP A 96 1.17 4.34 -1.12
N ASP A 97 1.32 3.04 -1.40
CA ASP A 97 2.16 2.55 -2.51
C ASP A 97 1.60 3.00 -3.86
N VAL A 98 0.27 3.02 -4.01
CA VAL A 98 -0.42 3.57 -5.19
C VAL A 98 -0.20 5.08 -5.31
N ARG A 99 -0.21 5.85 -4.21
CA ARG A 99 0.07 7.30 -4.27
C ARG A 99 1.49 7.55 -4.75
N ASN A 100 2.48 6.87 -4.17
CA ASN A 100 3.88 7.01 -4.55
C ASN A 100 4.12 6.58 -6.02
N LEU A 101 3.52 5.48 -6.45
CA LEU A 101 3.63 5.01 -7.83
C LEU A 101 2.95 5.96 -8.83
N ASN A 102 1.78 6.50 -8.48
CA ASN A 102 1.09 7.49 -9.30
C ASN A 102 1.89 8.79 -9.40
N GLU A 103 2.45 9.28 -8.31
CA GLU A 103 3.32 10.46 -8.31
C GLU A 103 4.54 10.24 -9.20
N TYR A 104 5.21 9.09 -9.09
CA TYR A 104 6.32 8.73 -9.99
C TYR A 104 5.90 8.74 -11.47
N ARG A 105 4.74 8.16 -11.79
CA ARG A 105 4.19 8.17 -13.17
C ARG A 105 3.89 9.59 -13.65
N TRP A 106 3.36 10.45 -12.78
CA TRP A 106 3.11 11.86 -13.11
C TRP A 106 4.42 12.63 -13.33
N GLU A 107 5.46 12.34 -12.56
CA GLU A 107 6.79 12.93 -12.76
C GLU A 107 7.38 12.55 -14.11
N GLN A 108 7.30 11.27 -14.51
CA GLN A 108 7.77 10.83 -15.82
C GLN A 108 7.01 11.53 -16.96
N ALA A 109 5.68 11.59 -16.87
CA ALA A 109 4.86 12.29 -17.85
C ALA A 109 5.19 13.80 -17.91
N LEU A 110 5.44 14.44 -16.77
CA LEU A 110 5.83 15.85 -16.71
C LEU A 110 7.18 16.10 -17.37
N VAL A 111 8.18 15.23 -17.14
CA VAL A 111 9.50 15.34 -17.78
C VAL A 111 9.37 15.22 -19.30
N GLU A 112 8.53 14.32 -19.80
CA GLU A 112 8.27 14.17 -21.23
C GLU A 112 7.64 15.44 -21.82
N GLN A 113 6.64 16.01 -21.15
CA GLN A 113 6.00 17.25 -21.57
C GLN A 113 6.96 18.45 -21.55
N LEU A 114 7.82 18.55 -20.54
CA LEU A 114 8.85 19.59 -20.47
C LEU A 114 9.82 19.49 -21.64
N LYS A 115 10.23 18.28 -22.02
CA LYS A 115 11.07 18.05 -23.21
C LYS A 115 10.37 18.47 -24.50
N GLN A 116 9.08 18.15 -24.65
CA GLN A 116 8.29 18.55 -25.82
C GLN A 116 8.15 20.08 -25.96
N HIS A 117 8.15 20.81 -24.84
CA HIS A 117 8.10 22.26 -24.82
C HIS A 117 9.49 22.94 -24.77
N GLU A 118 10.58 22.17 -24.88
CA GLU A 118 11.96 22.64 -24.76
C GLU A 118 12.20 23.47 -23.48
N LYS A 119 11.68 22.99 -22.35
CA LYS A 119 11.84 23.61 -21.03
C LYS A 119 12.56 22.69 -20.07
N SER A 120 13.37 23.31 -19.22
CA SER A 120 14.03 22.64 -18.12
C SER A 120 13.36 22.96 -16.78
N SER A 121 13.77 22.24 -15.74
CA SER A 121 13.32 22.48 -14.36
C SER A 121 13.66 23.89 -13.86
N GLU A 122 14.77 24.48 -14.33
CA GLU A 122 15.13 25.86 -13.98
C GLU A 122 14.16 26.89 -14.58
N ASP A 123 13.62 26.61 -15.77
CA ASP A 123 12.63 27.47 -16.43
C ASP A 123 11.31 27.51 -15.66
N ILE A 124 10.97 26.43 -14.94
CA ILE A 124 9.80 26.40 -14.06
C ILE A 124 9.90 27.47 -12.99
N VAL A 125 11.08 27.65 -12.39
CA VAL A 125 11.30 28.62 -11.32
C VAL A 125 11.37 30.03 -11.87
N ARG A 126 12.01 30.22 -13.03
CA ARG A 126 12.24 31.54 -13.62
C ARG A 126 11.00 32.12 -14.32
N ALA A 127 10.17 31.26 -14.93
CA ALA A 127 9.01 31.70 -15.69
C ALA A 127 7.86 32.16 -14.77
N PRO A 128 7.03 33.12 -15.23
CA PRO A 128 5.88 33.59 -14.46
C PRO A 128 4.92 32.43 -14.11
N LYS A 129 4.18 32.61 -13.00
CA LYS A 129 3.27 31.59 -12.45
C LYS A 129 2.14 31.19 -13.41
N ALA A 130 1.85 32.03 -14.40
CA ALA A 130 0.83 31.80 -15.42
C ALA A 130 1.41 31.85 -16.84
N ALA A 131 2.65 31.39 -17.03
CA ALA A 131 3.21 31.26 -18.36
C ALA A 131 2.36 30.29 -19.22
N ASP A 132 2.12 30.64 -20.49
CA ASP A 132 1.22 29.89 -21.38
C ASP A 132 1.64 28.42 -21.52
N TRP A 133 2.94 28.15 -21.60
CA TRP A 133 3.46 26.78 -21.68
C TRP A 133 3.17 25.96 -20.41
N LYS A 134 3.13 26.58 -19.22
CA LYS A 134 2.75 25.88 -17.97
C LYS A 134 1.26 25.53 -17.98
N ILE A 135 0.42 26.41 -18.52
CA ILE A 135 -1.02 26.17 -18.66
C ILE A 135 -1.26 25.04 -19.66
N ALA A 136 -0.55 25.03 -20.79
CA ALA A 136 -0.61 23.98 -21.80
C ALA A 136 -0.22 22.60 -21.22
N ILE A 137 0.91 22.51 -20.51
CA ILE A 137 1.35 21.28 -19.85
C ILE A 137 0.32 20.83 -18.80
N ALA A 138 -0.16 21.74 -17.94
CA ALA A 138 -1.13 21.42 -16.91
C ALA A 138 -2.45 20.89 -17.51
N ARG A 139 -2.90 21.46 -18.64
CA ARG A 139 -4.06 20.98 -19.39
C ARG A 139 -3.81 19.59 -19.97
N HIS A 140 -2.68 19.40 -20.65
CA HIS A 140 -2.33 18.11 -21.24
C HIS A 140 -2.29 17.01 -20.17
N MET A 141 -1.62 17.26 -19.05
CA MET A 141 -1.57 16.34 -17.92
C MET A 141 -2.95 16.06 -17.34
N ARG A 142 -3.85 17.06 -17.28
CA ARG A 142 -5.22 16.85 -16.77
C ARG A 142 -6.08 15.97 -17.67
N THR A 143 -5.86 16.00 -18.98
CA THR A 143 -6.60 15.18 -19.94
C THR A 143 -6.06 13.76 -20.01
N HIS A 144 -4.73 13.60 -19.96
CA HIS A 144 -4.06 12.31 -20.21
C HIS A 144 -3.65 11.56 -18.94
N THR A 145 -3.61 12.23 -17.79
CA THR A 145 -3.22 11.64 -16.51
C THR A 145 -4.21 11.96 -15.40
N ARG A 146 -4.10 11.26 -14.28
CA ARG A 146 -4.88 11.51 -13.06
C ARG A 146 -4.20 12.49 -12.09
N ALA A 147 -3.25 13.29 -12.56
CA ALA A 147 -2.53 14.24 -11.73
C ALA A 147 -3.48 15.24 -11.05
N THR A 148 -3.28 15.48 -9.75
CA THR A 148 -4.13 16.38 -8.97
C THR A 148 -3.71 17.84 -9.16
N ASN A 149 -4.65 18.79 -9.04
CA ASN A 149 -4.33 20.22 -9.12
C ASN A 149 -3.31 20.66 -8.06
N PRO A 150 -3.37 20.18 -6.80
CA PRO A 150 -2.34 20.48 -5.81
C PRO A 150 -0.94 20.00 -6.23
N TRP A 151 -0.85 18.80 -6.83
CA TRP A 151 0.41 18.27 -7.33
C TRP A 151 0.97 19.14 -8.47
N LEU A 152 0.14 19.47 -9.47
CA LEU A 152 0.53 20.33 -10.59
C LEU A 152 0.95 21.73 -10.12
N ALA A 153 0.19 22.31 -9.18
CA ALA A 153 0.47 23.64 -8.65
C ALA A 153 1.84 23.71 -7.95
N THR A 154 2.19 22.65 -7.23
CA THR A 154 3.47 22.50 -6.55
C THR A 154 4.59 22.26 -7.56
N ARG A 155 4.42 21.29 -8.47
CA ARG A 155 5.48 20.88 -9.42
C ARG A 155 5.78 21.92 -10.50
N LEU A 156 4.78 22.65 -10.99
CA LEU A 156 4.96 23.73 -11.98
C LEU A 156 5.12 25.13 -11.36
N SER A 157 5.19 25.22 -10.02
CA SER A 157 5.30 26.50 -9.28
C SER A 157 4.22 27.53 -9.68
N MET A 158 2.97 27.09 -9.85
CA MET A 158 1.85 27.92 -10.31
C MET A 158 1.10 28.62 -9.15
N GLY A 159 1.47 28.32 -7.90
CA GLY A 159 0.87 28.91 -6.70
C GLY A 159 -0.28 28.08 -6.14
N HIS A 160 -1.40 28.72 -5.81
CA HIS A 160 -2.52 28.02 -5.16
C HIS A 160 -3.27 27.09 -6.14
N PRO A 161 -3.72 25.89 -5.74
CA PRO A 161 -4.40 24.94 -6.62
C PRO A 161 -5.67 25.50 -7.30
N SER A 162 -6.41 26.37 -6.61
CA SER A 162 -7.59 27.05 -7.18
C SER A 162 -7.23 27.96 -8.36
N ARG A 163 -6.04 28.57 -8.35
CA ARG A 163 -5.55 29.39 -9.46
C ARG A 163 -5.30 28.53 -10.69
N VAL A 164 -4.76 27.32 -10.51
CA VAL A 164 -4.53 26.36 -11.60
C VAL A 164 -5.86 25.95 -12.24
N SER A 165 -6.89 25.66 -11.43
CA SER A 165 -8.23 25.37 -11.96
C SER A 165 -8.76 26.50 -12.85
N ASN A 166 -8.65 27.75 -12.38
CA ASN A 166 -9.14 28.91 -13.12
C ASN A 166 -8.38 29.13 -14.43
N LEU A 167 -7.05 28.98 -14.42
CA LEU A 167 -6.21 29.13 -15.63
C LEU A 167 -6.50 28.06 -16.68
N ILE A 168 -6.70 26.81 -16.25
CA ILE A 168 -7.06 25.72 -17.16
C ILE A 168 -8.45 25.97 -17.76
N TYR A 169 -9.40 26.46 -16.96
CA TYR A 169 -10.76 26.76 -17.44
C TYR A 169 -10.81 27.97 -18.37
N SER A 170 -10.16 29.08 -18.01
CA SER A 170 -10.17 30.32 -18.82
C SER A 170 -9.56 30.10 -20.19
N SER A 171 -8.50 29.30 -20.26
CA SER A 171 -7.80 28.99 -21.50
C SER A 171 -8.56 28.02 -22.43
N ASN A 172 -9.67 27.42 -21.99
CA ASN A 172 -10.59 26.63 -22.85
C ASN A 172 -11.65 27.52 -23.53
N VAL A 173 -11.82 28.76 -23.09
CA VAL A 173 -12.83 29.69 -23.63
C VAL A 173 -12.31 30.43 -24.88
N GLU A 174 -10.99 30.43 -25.09
CA GLU A 174 -10.32 31.13 -26.20
C GLU A 174 -10.13 30.28 -27.47
N THR A 175 -10.58 29.03 -27.47
CA THR A 175 -10.63 28.12 -28.63
C THR A 175 -12.07 27.87 -29.07
#